data_AF-A0A376W9J1-F1
#
_entry.id   AF-A0A376W9J1-F1
#
_cell.length_a   1.000
_cell.length_b   1.000
_cell.length_c   1.000
_cell.angle_alpha   90.00
_cell.angle_beta   90.00
_cell.angle_gamma   90.00
#
_symmetry.space_group_name_H-M   'P 1'
#
loop_
_entity.id
_entity.type
_entity.pdbx_description
1 polymer ?
#
loop_
_entity_poly.entity_id
_entity_poly.type
_entity_poly.pdbx_seq_one_letter_code
_entity_poly.pdbx_strand_id
1 'polypeptide(L)'
;MNDREKQILKILRRNPLIQQNEIADILQISRSRVAAHIMDLMRKGLIKGKGYILTEQDYCVVVGAINMDIRGMADIRYPQAASHPGSVHCSAGGVGRNIAHNLALLGRDVHLISAIGNDFYGETLLEETRRAGVNVSNCIRLHGHSTATYLAIANKQEETILAINDTHILQQLTPQLLNTSRDLIRHAGVVLADCNLTPEAPGVGLYHC
;
A
#
# COMPACT_ATOMS: atom_id res chain seq x y z
N MET A 1 9.28 -27.96 -5.94
CA MET A 1 10.62 -27.33 -5.80
C MET A 1 11.37 -28.09 -4.72
N ASN A 2 12.53 -28.65 -5.02
CA ASN A 2 13.29 -29.49 -4.07
C ASN A 2 14.11 -28.64 -3.08
N ASP A 3 14.66 -29.25 -2.04
CA ASP A 3 15.40 -28.49 -1.00
C ASP A 3 16.72 -27.90 -1.52
N ARG A 4 17.35 -28.53 -2.51
CA ARG A 4 18.55 -27.99 -3.15
C ARG A 4 18.26 -26.75 -3.99
N GLU A 5 17.15 -26.72 -4.70
CA GLU A 5 16.66 -25.57 -5.46
C GLU A 5 16.38 -24.38 -4.54
N LYS A 6 15.78 -24.61 -3.37
CA LYS A 6 15.57 -23.57 -2.35
C LYS A 6 16.89 -23.00 -1.81
N GLN A 7 17.86 -23.87 -1.51
CA GLN A 7 19.18 -23.46 -1.04
C GLN A 7 19.93 -22.64 -2.10
N ILE A 8 19.91 -23.09 -3.35
CA ILE A 8 20.53 -22.37 -4.48
C ILE A 8 19.86 -21.00 -4.67
N LEU A 9 18.53 -20.92 -4.62
CA LEU A 9 17.82 -19.64 -4.67
C LEU A 9 18.21 -18.71 -3.52
N LYS A 10 18.39 -19.23 -2.29
CA LYS A 10 18.81 -18.42 -1.15
C LYS A 10 20.24 -17.86 -1.33
N ILE A 11 21.15 -18.65 -1.90
CA ILE A 11 22.51 -18.22 -2.19
C ILE A 11 22.51 -17.17 -3.31
N LEU A 12 21.79 -17.43 -4.41
CA LEU A 12 21.67 -16.50 -5.54
C LEU A 12 20.98 -15.19 -5.15
N ARG A 13 20.06 -15.21 -4.18
CA ARG A 13 19.46 -13.99 -3.61
C ARG A 13 20.48 -13.10 -2.90
N ARG A 14 21.44 -13.69 -2.18
CA ARG A 14 22.45 -12.96 -1.40
C ARG A 14 23.63 -12.50 -2.24
N ASN A 15 24.06 -13.32 -3.19
CA ASN A 15 25.11 -12.98 -4.13
C ASN A 15 24.68 -13.44 -5.52
N PRO A 16 24.00 -12.55 -6.28
CA PRO A 16 23.54 -12.86 -7.62
C PRO A 16 24.69 -13.22 -8.57
N LEU A 17 25.88 -12.62 -8.41
CA LEU A 17 27.02 -12.83 -9.30
C LEU A 17 27.91 -14.02 -8.91
N ILE A 18 27.52 -14.79 -7.90
CA ILE A 18 28.30 -15.93 -7.43
C ILE A 18 28.51 -16.97 -8.53
N GLN A 19 29.75 -17.47 -8.63
CA GLN A 19 30.09 -18.49 -9.63
C GLN A 19 29.50 -19.85 -9.23
N GLN A 20 29.12 -20.65 -10.23
CA GLN A 20 28.58 -22.00 -9.99
C GLN A 20 29.55 -22.91 -9.21
N ASN A 21 30.86 -22.67 -9.33
CA ASN A 21 31.87 -23.39 -8.56
C ASN A 21 31.79 -23.03 -7.07
N GLU A 22 31.64 -21.76 -6.73
CA GLU A 22 31.50 -21.32 -5.35
C GLU A 22 30.19 -21.85 -4.72
N ILE A 23 29.09 -21.89 -5.47
CA ILE A 23 27.85 -22.53 -5.01
C ILE A 23 28.07 -24.03 -4.74
N ALA A 24 28.86 -24.70 -5.60
CA ALA A 24 29.19 -26.11 -5.48
C ALA A 24 29.98 -26.38 -4.20
N ASP A 25 30.96 -25.51 -3.89
CA ASP A 25 31.76 -25.58 -2.68
C ASP A 25 30.91 -25.32 -1.42
N ILE A 26 30.02 -24.31 -1.45
CA ILE A 26 29.12 -24.00 -0.33
C ILE A 26 28.16 -25.17 -0.03
N LEU A 27 27.60 -25.77 -1.09
CA LEU A 27 26.59 -26.82 -0.95
C LEU A 27 27.18 -28.24 -0.88
N GLN A 28 28.49 -28.37 -1.03
CA GLN A 28 29.24 -29.63 -1.07
C GLN A 28 28.64 -30.60 -2.10
N ILE A 29 28.40 -30.10 -3.32
CA ILE A 29 27.92 -30.87 -4.47
C ILE A 29 28.78 -30.56 -5.70
N SER A 30 28.67 -31.34 -6.77
CA SER A 30 29.41 -31.03 -8.00
C SER A 30 28.85 -29.78 -8.70
N ARG A 31 29.74 -29.03 -9.36
CA ARG A 31 29.37 -27.92 -10.26
C ARG A 31 28.31 -28.33 -11.29
N SER A 32 28.44 -29.53 -11.86
CA SER A 32 27.47 -30.06 -12.82
C SER A 32 26.07 -30.22 -12.22
N ARG A 33 25.97 -30.59 -10.94
CA ARG A 33 24.70 -30.71 -10.22
C ARG A 33 24.09 -29.35 -9.90
N VAL A 34 24.92 -28.36 -9.55
CA VAL A 34 24.49 -26.96 -9.42
C VAL A 34 23.92 -26.47 -10.76
N ALA A 35 24.62 -26.69 -11.87
CA ALA A 35 24.17 -26.28 -13.18
C ALA A 35 22.82 -26.93 -13.56
N ALA A 36 22.62 -28.20 -13.24
CA ALA A 36 21.36 -28.89 -13.48
C ALA A 36 20.20 -28.28 -12.66
N HIS A 37 20.42 -27.96 -11.38
CA HIS A 37 19.40 -27.30 -10.55
C HIS A 37 19.08 -25.89 -11.04
N ILE A 38 20.08 -25.11 -11.45
CA ILE A 38 19.87 -23.77 -12.04
C ILE A 38 19.06 -23.89 -13.33
N MET A 39 19.36 -24.87 -14.19
CA MET A 39 18.62 -25.10 -15.42
C MET A 39 17.15 -25.45 -15.15
N ASP A 40 16.86 -26.26 -14.14
CA ASP A 40 15.49 -26.60 -13.79
C ASP A 40 14.73 -25.43 -13.16
N LEU A 41 15.41 -24.62 -12.33
CA LEU A 41 14.89 -23.35 -11.82
C LEU A 41 14.58 -22.34 -12.94
N MET A 42 15.38 -22.31 -14.00
CA MET A 42 15.11 -21.51 -15.20
C MET A 42 13.87 -22.01 -15.94
N ARG A 43 13.75 -23.33 -16.14
CA ARG A 43 12.57 -23.96 -16.77
C ARG A 43 11.29 -23.66 -15.99
N LYS A 44 11.38 -23.57 -14.67
CA LYS A 44 10.28 -23.20 -13.76
C LYS A 44 9.96 -21.71 -13.74
N GLY A 45 10.69 -20.88 -14.50
CA GLY A 45 10.50 -19.42 -14.54
C GLY A 45 11.00 -18.67 -13.30
N LEU A 46 11.73 -19.35 -12.41
CA LEU A 46 12.27 -18.76 -11.18
C LEU A 46 13.60 -18.04 -11.42
N ILE A 47 14.28 -18.31 -12.54
CA ILE A 47 15.53 -17.67 -12.98
C ILE A 47 15.41 -17.30 -14.47
N LYS A 48 15.68 -16.04 -14.84
CA LYS A 48 15.51 -15.54 -16.23
C LYS A 48 16.79 -15.47 -17.10
N GLY A 49 18.00 -15.65 -16.57
CA GLY A 49 19.24 -15.53 -17.38
C GLY A 49 20.57 -15.68 -16.62
N LYS A 50 21.71 -15.48 -17.31
CA LYS A 50 23.10 -15.67 -16.80
C LYS A 50 23.75 -14.44 -16.13
N GLY A 51 23.05 -13.32 -16.00
CA GLY A 51 23.43 -12.21 -15.15
C GLY A 51 22.29 -12.00 -14.16
N TYR A 52 22.52 -12.31 -12.90
CA TYR A 52 21.49 -12.17 -11.89
C TYR A 52 21.48 -10.70 -11.43
N ILE A 53 20.60 -9.89 -11.98
CA ILE A 53 20.11 -8.71 -11.29
C ILE A 53 18.77 -9.15 -10.71
N LEU A 54 18.79 -9.51 -9.43
CA LEU A 54 17.55 -9.63 -8.68
C LEU A 54 17.19 -8.22 -8.27
N THR A 55 16.11 -7.68 -8.83
CA THR A 55 15.48 -6.50 -8.24
C THR A 55 14.93 -6.92 -6.89
N GLU A 56 15.57 -6.48 -5.81
CA GLU A 56 14.89 -6.43 -4.51
C GLU A 56 13.71 -5.47 -4.68
N GLN A 57 12.51 -5.98 -4.44
CA GLN A 57 11.30 -5.19 -4.49
C GLN A 57 11.14 -4.53 -3.11
N ASP A 58 11.98 -3.52 -2.85
CA ASP A 58 12.09 -2.81 -1.57
C ASP A 58 10.94 -1.80 -1.34
N TYR A 59 9.84 -1.96 -2.07
CA TYR A 59 8.69 -1.10 -1.93
C TYR A 59 7.69 -1.68 -0.92
N CYS A 60 7.03 -0.76 -0.21
CA CYS A 60 5.90 -1.06 0.65
C CYS A 60 4.60 -0.85 -0.11
N VAL A 61 3.61 -1.71 0.12
CA VAL A 61 2.24 -1.45 -0.32
C VAL A 61 1.40 -1.13 0.90
N VAL A 62 0.69 -0.01 0.85
CA VAL A 62 -0.33 0.33 1.84
C VAL A 62 -1.69 0.19 1.17
N VAL A 63 -2.56 -0.64 1.75
CA VAL A 63 -3.97 -0.76 1.36
C VAL A 63 -4.80 -0.13 2.47
N GLY A 64 -5.52 0.94 2.16
CA GLY A 64 -6.28 1.61 3.22
C GLY A 64 -6.95 2.90 2.83
N ALA A 65 -7.50 3.59 3.82
CA ALA A 65 -8.29 4.78 3.61
C ALA A 65 -7.45 5.98 3.17
N ILE A 66 -8.03 6.77 2.27
CA ILE A 66 -7.67 8.14 1.97
C ILE A 66 -8.96 8.96 2.08
N ASN A 67 -8.94 10.05 2.83
CA ASN A 67 -10.14 10.88 3.01
C ASN A 67 -9.78 12.37 3.08
N MET A 68 -10.76 13.22 2.76
CA MET A 68 -10.68 14.64 3.04
C MET A 68 -11.15 14.88 4.48
N ASP A 69 -10.28 15.40 5.32
CA ASP A 69 -10.65 15.83 6.67
C ASP A 69 -11.08 17.30 6.59
N ILE A 70 -12.32 17.59 6.99
CA ILE A 70 -12.90 18.93 7.03
C ILE A 70 -13.20 19.25 8.49
N ARG A 71 -12.52 20.26 9.04
CA ARG A 71 -12.72 20.70 10.42
C ARG A 71 -13.29 22.11 10.44
N GLY A 72 -14.53 22.25 10.91
CA GLY A 72 -15.15 23.52 11.25
C GLY A 72 -14.94 23.86 12.72
N MET A 73 -14.59 25.11 13.03
CA MET A 73 -14.47 25.60 14.39
C MET A 73 -15.26 26.89 14.54
N ALA A 74 -16.15 26.93 15.53
CA ALA A 74 -16.96 28.11 15.84
C ALA A 74 -17.36 28.13 17.32
N ASP A 75 -17.88 29.27 17.77
CA ASP A 75 -18.51 29.40 19.09
C ASP A 75 -19.92 28.80 19.08
N ILE A 76 -20.00 27.48 19.07
CA ILE A 76 -21.26 26.76 18.86
C ILE A 76 -21.97 26.56 20.19
N ARG A 77 -23.24 26.97 20.22
CA ARG A 77 -24.17 26.65 21.30
C ARG A 77 -25.05 25.48 20.88
N TYR A 78 -24.57 24.25 21.05
CA TYR A 78 -25.36 23.04 20.76
C TYR A 78 -26.46 22.85 21.82
N PRO A 79 -27.69 22.38 21.47
CA PRO A 79 -28.18 21.91 20.17
C PRO A 79 -28.90 22.98 19.34
N GLN A 80 -28.60 24.27 19.53
CA GLN A 80 -29.28 25.34 18.80
C GLN A 80 -29.00 25.26 17.29
N ALA A 81 -30.06 25.17 16.49
CA ALA A 81 -29.96 25.24 15.03
C ALA A 81 -29.74 26.71 14.61
N ALA A 82 -28.47 27.11 14.47
CA ALA A 82 -28.06 28.44 14.00
C ALA A 82 -26.74 28.37 13.22
N SER A 83 -26.56 29.32 12.30
CA SER A 83 -25.27 29.55 11.62
C SER A 83 -24.38 30.41 12.50
N HIS A 84 -23.13 29.98 12.71
CA HIS A 84 -22.16 30.67 13.56
C HIS A 84 -20.94 31.06 12.71
N PRO A 85 -20.47 32.32 12.78
CA PRO A 85 -19.18 32.69 12.21
C PRO A 85 -18.05 31.85 12.80
N GLY A 86 -17.13 31.39 11.95
CA GLY A 86 -16.06 30.50 12.34
C GLY A 86 -15.05 30.28 11.22
N SER A 87 -14.19 29.29 11.41
CA SER A 87 -13.18 28.88 10.43
C SER A 87 -13.43 27.46 9.95
N VAL A 88 -13.12 27.19 8.68
CA VAL A 88 -13.11 25.83 8.12
C VAL A 88 -11.71 25.55 7.61
N HIS A 89 -11.15 24.41 8.02
CA HIS A 89 -9.88 23.91 7.54
C HIS A 89 -10.09 22.57 6.86
N CYS A 90 -9.43 22.36 5.72
CA CYS A 90 -9.44 21.10 5.00
C CYS A 90 -8.03 20.56 4.94
N SER A 91 -7.86 19.26 5.20
CA SER A 91 -6.58 18.58 5.16
C SER A 91 -6.71 17.18 4.56
N ALA A 92 -5.63 16.73 3.93
CA ALA A 92 -5.54 15.35 3.45
C ALA A 92 -5.37 14.39 4.63
N GLY A 93 -6.31 13.47 4.79
CA GLY A 93 -6.36 12.50 5.87
C GLY A 93 -6.31 11.05 5.40
N GLY A 94 -6.55 10.16 6.35
CA GLY A 94 -6.81 8.74 6.13
C GLY A 94 -5.68 7.91 6.68
N VAL A 95 -6.00 6.85 7.43
CA VAL A 95 -4.98 6.02 8.11
C VAL A 95 -4.02 5.42 7.08
N GLY A 96 -4.55 4.79 6.03
CA GLY A 96 -3.73 4.26 4.93
C GLY A 96 -2.86 5.33 4.26
N ARG A 97 -3.45 6.47 3.91
CA ARG A 97 -2.72 7.60 3.30
C ARG A 97 -1.63 8.13 4.22
N ASN A 98 -1.89 8.31 5.51
CA ASN A 98 -0.93 8.88 6.45
C ASN A 98 0.24 7.92 6.73
N ILE A 99 -0.02 6.61 6.79
CA ILE A 99 1.05 5.61 6.82
C ILE A 99 1.92 5.73 5.56
N ALA A 100 1.30 5.75 4.37
CA ALA A 100 2.03 5.84 3.12
C ALA A 100 2.83 7.15 3.00
N HIS A 101 2.22 8.27 3.37
CA HIS A 101 2.82 9.59 3.40
C HIS A 101 4.06 9.64 4.28
N ASN A 102 3.96 9.16 5.53
CA ASN A 102 5.10 9.19 6.46
C ASN A 102 6.22 8.24 6.01
N LEU A 103 5.89 7.08 5.45
CA LEU A 103 6.90 6.17 4.89
C LEU A 103 7.65 6.81 3.71
N ALA A 104 6.94 7.53 2.84
CA ALA A 104 7.55 8.25 1.73
C ALA A 104 8.46 9.41 2.22
N LEU A 105 8.02 10.17 3.24
CA LEU A 105 8.86 11.19 3.88
C LEU A 105 10.13 10.62 4.54
N LEU A 106 10.09 9.36 4.98
CA LEU A 106 11.26 8.63 5.48
C LEU A 106 12.12 8.02 4.36
N GLY A 107 11.86 8.36 3.09
CA GLY A 107 12.64 7.93 1.93
C GLY A 107 12.35 6.49 1.49
N ARG A 108 11.21 5.91 1.86
CA ARG A 108 10.78 4.59 1.37
C ARG A 108 10.05 4.71 0.05
N ASP A 109 10.20 3.69 -0.79
CA ASP A 109 9.33 3.51 -1.97
C ASP A 109 8.00 2.93 -1.51
N VAL A 110 6.90 3.64 -1.78
CA VAL A 110 5.59 3.29 -1.23
C VAL A 110 4.52 3.43 -2.29
N HIS A 111 3.72 2.38 -2.44
CA HIS A 111 2.52 2.39 -3.24
C HIS A 111 1.29 2.43 -2.35
N LEU A 112 0.37 3.35 -2.62
CA LEU A 112 -0.95 3.40 -2.00
C LEU A 112 -1.99 2.77 -2.92
N ILE A 113 -2.71 1.79 -2.40
CA ILE A 113 -3.94 1.25 -2.98
C ILE A 113 -5.10 1.74 -2.13
N SER A 114 -6.00 2.51 -2.74
CA SER A 114 -7.20 3.04 -2.10
C SER A 114 -8.31 3.25 -3.13
N ALA A 115 -9.50 3.62 -2.67
CA ALA A 115 -10.63 3.99 -3.52
C ALA A 115 -10.97 5.46 -3.30
N ILE A 116 -11.12 6.20 -4.39
CA ILE A 116 -11.54 7.61 -4.39
C ILE A 116 -12.70 7.83 -5.36
N GLY A 117 -13.51 8.84 -5.06
CA GLY A 117 -14.54 9.31 -5.99
C GLY A 117 -13.88 9.99 -7.19
N ASN A 118 -14.58 10.02 -8.31
CA ASN A 118 -14.20 10.87 -9.45
C ASN A 118 -14.67 12.31 -9.22
N ASP A 119 -14.15 12.94 -8.17
CA ASP A 119 -14.53 14.28 -7.71
C ASP A 119 -13.30 15.15 -7.35
N PHE A 120 -13.55 16.41 -7.01
CA PHE A 120 -12.51 17.38 -6.68
C PHE A 120 -11.63 16.95 -5.49
N TYR A 121 -12.23 16.34 -4.46
CA TYR A 121 -11.48 15.87 -3.30
C TYR A 121 -10.58 14.70 -3.66
N GLY A 122 -11.05 13.75 -4.48
CA GLY A 122 -10.27 12.64 -4.97
C GLY A 122 -9.01 13.11 -5.71
N GLU A 123 -9.16 14.04 -6.65
CA GLU A 123 -8.02 14.62 -7.37
C GLU A 123 -7.04 15.35 -6.45
N THR A 124 -7.57 16.18 -5.53
CA THR A 124 -6.76 16.93 -4.57
C THR A 124 -5.95 16.00 -3.67
N LEU A 125 -6.58 14.96 -3.13
CA LEU A 125 -5.93 13.98 -2.26
C LEU A 125 -4.85 13.18 -2.99
N LEU A 126 -5.09 12.79 -4.25
CA LEU A 126 -4.09 12.10 -5.05
C LEU A 126 -2.88 12.99 -5.35
N GLU A 127 -3.11 14.26 -5.69
CA GLU A 127 -2.03 15.21 -5.97
C GLU A 127 -1.19 15.50 -4.72
N GLU A 128 -1.81 15.79 -3.59
CA GLU A 128 -1.11 16.02 -2.32
C GLU A 128 -0.34 14.78 -1.84
N THR A 129 -0.89 13.59 -2.05
CA THR A 129 -0.23 12.33 -1.69
C THR A 129 0.94 12.01 -2.62
N ARG A 130 0.80 12.30 -3.92
CA ARG A 130 1.88 12.17 -4.91
C ARG A 130 3.04 13.14 -4.63
N ARG A 131 2.74 14.38 -4.24
CA ARG A 131 3.76 15.38 -3.86
C ARG A 131 4.63 14.93 -2.69
N ALA A 132 4.09 14.10 -1.80
CA ALA A 132 4.84 13.51 -0.70
C ALA A 132 5.76 12.34 -1.12
N GLY A 133 5.78 11.96 -2.40
CA GLY A 133 6.58 10.85 -2.92
C GLY A 133 5.87 9.49 -2.95
N VAL A 134 4.58 9.44 -2.60
CA VAL A 134 3.81 8.18 -2.63
C VAL A 134 3.36 7.88 -4.07
N ASN A 135 3.56 6.65 -4.52
CA ASN A 135 3.00 6.18 -5.77
C ASN A 135 1.50 5.86 -5.61
N VAL A 136 0.67 6.69 -6.24
CA VAL A 136 -0.80 6.59 -6.20
C VAL A 136 -1.41 6.01 -7.48
N SER A 137 -0.61 5.43 -8.39
CA SER A 137 -1.10 4.93 -9.69
C SER A 137 -2.08 3.76 -9.55
N ASN A 138 -2.12 3.10 -8.40
CA ASN A 138 -3.01 1.99 -8.08
C ASN A 138 -4.19 2.40 -7.20
N CYS A 139 -4.38 3.71 -6.97
CA CYS A 139 -5.61 4.23 -6.39
C CYS A 139 -6.73 4.21 -7.44
N ILE A 140 -7.91 3.75 -7.03
CA ILE A 140 -8.99 3.40 -7.93
C ILE A 140 -10.03 4.50 -7.91
N ARG A 141 -10.29 5.06 -9.09
CA ARG A 141 -11.29 6.10 -9.30
C ARG A 141 -12.63 5.46 -9.60
N LEU A 142 -13.61 5.73 -8.76
CA LEU A 142 -14.96 5.19 -8.89
C LEU A 142 -15.93 6.28 -9.32
N HIS A 143 -16.50 6.13 -10.51
CA HIS A 143 -17.57 7.01 -10.99
C HIS A 143 -18.84 6.82 -10.16
N GLY A 144 -19.57 7.92 -9.93
CA GLY A 144 -20.81 7.92 -9.16
C GLY A 144 -20.64 7.75 -7.64
N HIS A 145 -19.40 7.73 -7.14
CA HIS A 145 -19.10 7.67 -5.71
C HIS A 145 -18.43 8.96 -5.25
N SER A 146 -18.71 9.37 -4.02
CA SER A 146 -18.00 10.46 -3.34
C SER A 146 -16.71 9.95 -2.70
N THR A 147 -15.65 10.75 -2.79
CA THR A 147 -14.43 10.52 -2.01
C THR A 147 -14.72 10.56 -0.52
N ALA A 148 -14.07 9.66 0.23
CA ALA A 148 -14.28 9.57 1.66
C ALA A 148 -14.02 10.93 2.33
N THR A 149 -14.88 11.32 3.25
CA THR A 149 -14.81 12.61 3.92
C THR A 149 -15.09 12.45 5.41
N TYR A 150 -14.22 13.00 6.24
CA TYR A 150 -14.47 13.13 7.68
C TYR A 150 -14.75 14.60 7.98
N LEU A 151 -15.99 14.92 8.35
CA LEU A 151 -16.39 16.26 8.72
C LEU A 151 -16.51 16.34 10.24
N ALA A 152 -15.73 17.21 10.88
CA ALA A 152 -15.81 17.47 12.31
C ALA A 152 -16.15 18.94 12.57
N ILE A 153 -17.01 19.17 13.55
CA ILE A 153 -17.37 20.48 14.06
C ILE A 153 -16.89 20.55 15.51
N ALA A 154 -16.05 21.54 15.81
CA ALA A 154 -15.47 21.76 17.13
C ALA A 154 -15.88 23.10 17.74
N ASN A 155 -15.89 23.17 19.08
CA ASN A 155 -16.03 24.42 19.82
C ASN A 155 -14.70 25.22 19.87
N LYS A 156 -14.71 26.38 20.52
CA LYS A 156 -13.51 27.22 20.72
C LYS A 156 -12.45 26.56 21.62
N GLN A 157 -12.82 25.56 22.40
CA GLN A 157 -11.93 24.74 23.21
C GLN A 157 -11.32 23.58 22.42
N GLU A 158 -11.53 23.54 21.09
CA GLU A 158 -11.09 22.50 20.17
C GLU A 158 -11.74 21.12 20.37
N GLU A 159 -12.75 21.03 21.24
CA GLU A 159 -13.48 19.81 21.50
C GLU A 159 -14.48 19.54 20.37
N THR A 160 -14.47 18.32 19.83
CA THR A 160 -15.42 17.90 18.80
C THR A 160 -16.83 17.80 19.38
N ILE A 161 -17.75 18.60 18.85
CA ILE A 161 -19.18 18.59 19.20
C ILE A 161 -19.91 17.53 18.36
N LEU A 162 -19.64 17.52 17.06
CA LEU A 162 -20.31 16.63 16.11
C LEU A 162 -19.32 16.22 15.02
N ALA A 163 -19.40 14.97 14.59
CA ALA A 163 -18.66 14.49 13.43
C ALA A 163 -19.50 13.59 12.54
N ILE A 164 -19.23 13.63 11.24
CA ILE A 164 -19.78 12.75 10.23
C ILE A 164 -18.60 12.05 9.55
N ASN A 165 -18.65 10.72 9.53
CA ASN A 165 -17.63 9.91 8.87
C ASN A 165 -18.25 9.23 7.64
N ASP A 166 -18.03 9.80 6.45
CA ASP A 166 -18.48 9.22 5.19
C ASP A 166 -17.34 8.44 4.54
N THR A 167 -17.26 7.15 4.85
CA THR A 167 -16.21 6.24 4.35
C THR A 167 -16.77 5.07 3.56
N HIS A 168 -18.01 5.18 3.06
CA HIS A 168 -18.71 4.09 2.37
C HIS A 168 -17.95 3.60 1.14
N ILE A 169 -17.21 4.49 0.46
CA ILE A 169 -16.40 4.14 -0.71
C ILE A 169 -15.33 3.07 -0.40
N LEU A 170 -14.87 2.94 0.85
CA LEU A 170 -13.90 1.90 1.22
C LEU A 170 -14.47 0.50 1.10
N GLN A 171 -15.80 0.33 1.15
CA GLN A 171 -16.46 -0.96 0.91
C GLN A 171 -16.25 -1.45 -0.53
N GLN A 172 -15.88 -0.55 -1.45
CA GLN A 172 -15.59 -0.90 -2.84
C GLN A 172 -14.21 -1.55 -3.00
N LEU A 173 -13.32 -1.46 -2.00
CA LEU A 173 -12.03 -2.19 -1.97
C LEU A 173 -12.22 -3.69 -1.72
N THR A 174 -13.02 -4.31 -2.58
CA THR A 174 -13.32 -5.74 -2.57
C THR A 174 -12.10 -6.56 -3.03
N PRO A 175 -12.04 -7.86 -2.70
CA PRO A 175 -11.01 -8.75 -3.24
C PRO A 175 -10.90 -8.73 -4.77
N GLN A 176 -12.04 -8.62 -5.47
CA GLN A 176 -12.11 -8.54 -6.92
C GLN A 176 -11.42 -7.27 -7.43
N LEU A 177 -11.65 -6.14 -6.76
CA LEU A 177 -11.04 -4.88 -7.13
C LEU A 177 -9.54 -4.85 -6.80
N LEU A 178 -9.15 -5.37 -5.63
CA LEU A 178 -7.75 -5.50 -5.22
C LEU A 178 -6.94 -6.46 -6.11
N ASN A 179 -7.60 -7.44 -6.74
CA ASN A 179 -6.94 -8.37 -7.66
C ASN A 179 -6.31 -7.66 -8.88
N THR A 180 -6.78 -6.46 -9.23
CA THR A 180 -6.14 -5.64 -10.28
C THR A 180 -4.70 -5.24 -9.91
N SER A 181 -4.40 -5.16 -8.62
CA SER A 181 -3.08 -4.85 -8.05
C SER A 181 -2.40 -6.08 -7.43
N ARG A 182 -2.86 -7.30 -7.78
CA ARG A 182 -2.41 -8.55 -7.15
C ARG A 182 -0.90 -8.74 -7.24
N ASP A 183 -0.31 -8.50 -8.41
CA ASP A 183 1.13 -8.66 -8.57
C ASP A 183 1.91 -7.61 -7.77
N LEU A 184 1.40 -6.37 -7.67
CA LEU A 184 2.03 -5.35 -6.83
C LEU A 184 2.06 -5.77 -5.35
N ILE A 185 0.92 -6.23 -4.83
CA ILE A 185 0.77 -6.71 -3.44
C ILE A 185 1.66 -7.94 -3.19
N ARG A 186 1.60 -8.94 -4.08
CA ARG A 186 2.33 -10.21 -3.93
C ARG A 186 3.85 -10.04 -3.89
N HIS A 187 4.34 -9.03 -4.58
CA HIS A 187 5.77 -8.78 -4.76
C HIS A 187 6.30 -7.68 -3.84
N ALA A 188 5.45 -7.06 -3.03
CA ALA A 188 5.87 -6.06 -2.05
C ALA A 188 6.78 -6.69 -0.97
N GLY A 189 7.79 -5.94 -0.52
CA GLY A 189 8.60 -6.34 0.63
C GLY A 189 7.78 -6.35 1.93
N VAL A 190 6.83 -5.40 2.05
CA VAL A 190 5.89 -5.29 3.17
C VAL A 190 4.53 -4.83 2.64
N VAL A 191 3.46 -5.41 3.18
CA VAL A 191 2.09 -4.93 2.96
C VAL A 191 1.50 -4.46 4.30
N LEU A 192 1.02 -3.22 4.33
CA LEU A 192 0.27 -2.66 5.46
C LEU A 192 -1.19 -2.54 5.08
N ALA A 193 -2.08 -3.07 5.93
CA ALA A 193 -3.52 -2.98 5.74
C ALA A 193 -4.15 -2.15 6.85
N ASP A 194 -4.95 -1.16 6.45
CA ASP A 194 -5.75 -0.35 7.36
C ASP A 194 -6.90 -1.17 7.96
N CYS A 195 -7.12 -1.05 9.27
CA CYS A 195 -8.21 -1.72 9.97
C CYS A 195 -9.61 -1.17 9.62
N ASN A 196 -9.69 -0.05 8.90
CA ASN A 196 -10.96 0.49 8.39
C ASN A 196 -11.46 -0.24 7.12
N LEU A 197 -10.69 -1.21 6.61
CA LEU A 197 -11.13 -2.08 5.52
C LEU A 197 -12.19 -3.07 6.01
N THR A 198 -13.12 -3.46 5.13
CA THR A 198 -14.09 -4.51 5.47
C THR A 198 -13.39 -5.84 5.74
N PRO A 199 -13.90 -6.71 6.63
CA PRO A 199 -13.26 -7.99 6.98
C PRO A 199 -13.00 -8.93 5.79
N GLU A 200 -13.69 -8.72 4.68
CA GLU A 200 -13.58 -9.51 3.45
C GLU A 200 -12.46 -9.00 2.53
N ALA A 201 -12.06 -7.73 2.62
CA ALA A 201 -11.00 -7.14 1.81
C ALA A 201 -9.60 -7.79 2.05
N PRO A 202 -9.23 -8.22 3.28
CA PRO A 202 -7.97 -8.92 3.54
C PRO A 202 -7.78 -10.28 2.85
N GLY A 203 -8.81 -10.85 2.22
CA GLY A 203 -8.79 -12.19 1.62
C GLY A 203 -7.74 -12.39 0.50
N VAL A 204 -7.13 -11.31 -0.01
CA VAL A 204 -6.09 -11.32 -1.05
C VAL A 204 -4.70 -11.37 -0.41
N GLY A 205 -4.37 -12.47 0.28
CA GLY A 205 -2.98 -12.78 0.67
C GLY A 205 -2.36 -11.96 1.80
N LEU A 206 -3.16 -11.24 2.60
CA LEU A 206 -2.67 -10.49 3.78
C LEU A 206 -2.35 -11.39 5.00
N TYR A 207 -2.49 -12.72 4.87
CA TYR A 207 -2.20 -13.71 5.94
C TYR A 207 -0.70 -14.05 6.10
N HIS A 208 0.19 -13.28 5.49
CA HIS A 208 1.64 -13.48 5.59
C HIS A 208 2.39 -12.29 6.20
N CYS A 209 1.78 -11.65 7.21
CA CYS A 209 2.53 -10.89 8.21
C CYS A 209 2.96 -11.82 9.35
#